data_AF-A0A2V9C1Q4-F1
#
_entry.id   AF-A0A2V9C1Q4-F1
#
_cell.length_a   1.000
_cell.length_b   1.000
_cell.length_c   1.000
_cell.angle_alpha   90.00
_cell.angle_beta   90.00
_cell.angle_gamma   90.00
#
_symmetry.space_group_name_H-M   'P 1'
#
loop_
_entity.id
_entity.type
_entity.pdbx_description
1 polymer ?
#
loop_
_entity_poly.entity_id
_entity_poly.type
_entity_poly.pdbx_seq_one_letter_code
_entity_poly.pdbx_strand_id
1 'polypeptide(L)' 'MPPTAEQLTAVEPVYRTLPGWESSTYGIRDAASLPQAARNYLKFISDDLGCEIGMISTGPERDATIVPPGTKLASWL' A
#
# COMPACT_ATOMS: atom_id res chain seq x y z
N MET A 1 -18.13 -6.99 0.04
CA MET A 1 -17.97 -8.30 0.70
C MET A 1 -19.37 -8.81 1.08
N PRO A 2 -19.72 -10.09 0.85
CA PRO A 2 -20.98 -10.65 1.29
C PRO A 2 -21.17 -10.56 2.82
N PRO A 3 -22.41 -10.40 3.31
CA PRO A 3 -22.68 -10.17 4.72
C PRO A 3 -22.60 -11.41 5.61
N THR A 4 -22.59 -12.64 5.08
CA THR A 4 -22.52 -13.88 5.88
C THR A 4 -21.29 -14.73 5.54
N ALA A 5 -20.86 -15.55 6.50
CA ALA A 5 -19.73 -16.46 6.34
C ALA A 5 -20.02 -17.54 5.28
N GLU A 6 -21.26 -18.03 5.22
CA GLU A 6 -21.70 -19.03 4.25
C GLU A 6 -21.59 -18.49 2.82
N GLN A 7 -22.01 -17.24 2.60
CA GLN A 7 -21.90 -16.58 1.29
C GLN A 7 -20.44 -16.30 0.92
N LEU A 8 -19.62 -15.86 1.89
CA LEU A 8 -18.20 -15.59 1.65
C LEU A 8 -17.43 -16.85 1.24
N THR A 9 -17.77 -18.00 1.81
CA THR A 9 -17.11 -19.28 1.53
C THR A 9 -17.27 -19.72 0.06
N ALA A 10 -18.32 -19.25 -0.63
CA ALA A 10 -18.58 -19.53 -2.03
C ALA A 10 -17.91 -18.53 -3.00
N VAL A 11 -17.26 -17.47 -2.51
CA VAL A 11 -16.62 -16.46 -3.35
C VAL A 11 -15.27 -16.97 -3.87
N GLU A 12 -15.05 -16.85 -5.18
CA GLU A 12 -13.75 -17.04 -5.79
C GLU A 12 -13.03 -15.69 -5.96
N PRO A 13 -11.82 -15.50 -5.41
CA PRO A 13 -11.08 -14.26 -5.58
C PRO A 13 -10.51 -14.15 -7.00
N VAL A 14 -10.73 -12.99 -7.63
CA VAL A 14 -10.12 -12.65 -8.93
C VAL A 14 -8.82 -11.88 -8.67
N TYR A 15 -7.69 -12.59 -8.69
CA TYR A 15 -6.40 -11.99 -8.41
C TYR A 15 -5.80 -11.28 -9.62
N ARG A 16 -4.93 -10.30 -9.32
CA ARG A 16 -3.99 -9.72 -10.28
C ARG A 16 -2.57 -9.97 -9.79
N THR A 17 -1.69 -10.40 -10.68
CA THR A 17 -0.29 -10.66 -10.38
C THR A 17 0.55 -9.47 -10.82
N LEU A 18 1.39 -8.96 -9.92
CA LEU A 18 2.35 -7.89 -10.19
C LEU A 18 3.77 -8.40 -9.89
N PRO A 19 4.80 -7.84 -10.54
CA PRO A 19 6.18 -8.12 -10.18
C PRO A 19 6.47 -7.79 -8.71
N GLY A 20 7.12 -8.71 -8.00
CA GLY A 20 7.61 -8.48 -6.65
C GLY A 20 8.94 -7.71 -6.62
N TRP A 21 9.52 -7.60 -5.43
CA TRP A 21 10.85 -7.03 -5.20
C TRP A 21 11.60 -7.83 -4.14
N GLU A 22 12.92 -7.95 -4.29
CA GLU A 22 13.78 -8.65 -3.33
C GLU A 22 14.55 -7.69 -2.41
N SER A 23 14.66 -6.42 -2.79
CA SER A 23 15.34 -5.41 -1.98
C SER A 23 14.54 -5.08 -0.72
N SER A 24 15.25 -4.92 0.40
CA SER A 24 14.63 -4.53 1.67
C SER A 24 13.90 -3.19 1.54
N THR A 25 12.71 -3.11 2.13
CA THR A 25 11.98 -1.86 2.34
C THR A 25 12.05 -1.38 3.78
N TYR A 26 12.72 -2.14 4.66
CA TYR A 26 12.72 -1.92 6.10
C TYR A 26 13.31 -0.56 6.47
N GLY A 27 12.54 0.27 7.17
CA GLY A 27 12.98 1.57 7.68
C GLY A 27 13.17 2.67 6.63
N ILE A 28 12.70 2.46 5.39
CA ILE A 28 12.72 3.50 4.36
C ILE A 28 11.76 4.63 4.76
N ARG A 29 12.26 5.88 4.70
CA ARG A 29 11.52 7.09 5.10
C ARG A 29 11.14 8.00 3.92
N ASP A 30 11.57 7.64 2.72
CA ASP A 30 11.29 8.37 1.49
C ASP A 30 10.72 7.41 0.43
N ALA A 31 9.56 7.76 -0.13
CA ALA A 31 8.89 6.95 -1.15
C ALA A 31 9.75 6.79 -2.42
N ALA A 32 10.59 7.78 -2.76
CA ALA A 32 11.48 7.69 -3.92
C ALA A 32 12.61 6.65 -3.72
N SER A 33 12.88 6.25 -2.48
CA SER A 33 13.86 5.21 -2.15
C SER A 33 13.28 3.79 -2.19
N LEU A 34 11.96 3.62 -2.30
CA LEU A 34 11.33 2.30 -2.44
C LEU A 34 11.71 1.64 -3.78
N PRO A 35 11.75 0.29 -3.86
CA PRO A 35 11.88 -0.39 -5.15
C PRO A 35 10.79 0.01 -6.14
N GLN A 36 11.12 0.09 -7.43
CA GLN A 36 10.14 0.49 -8.46
C GLN A 36 8.90 -0.42 -8.46
N ALA A 37 9.09 -1.72 -8.29
CA ALA A 37 7.97 -2.67 -8.20
C ALA A 37 7.07 -2.40 -6.97
N ALA A 38 7.65 -2.00 -5.84
CA ALA A 38 6.88 -1.60 -4.64
C ALA A 38 6.06 -0.33 -4.90
N ARG A 39 6.66 0.68 -5.55
CA ARG A 39 5.93 1.89 -5.97
C ARG A 39 4.80 1.58 -6.95
N ASN A 40 5.02 0.67 -7.89
CA ASN A 40 4.00 0.24 -8.83
C ASN A 40 2.84 -0.48 -8.12
N TYR A 41 3.15 -1.30 -7.12
CA TYR A 41 2.14 -1.97 -6.29
C TYR A 41 1.30 -0.96 -5.50
N LEU A 42 1.94 0.02 -4.87
CA LEU A 42 1.26 1.13 -4.18
C LEU A 42 0.34 1.91 -5.15
N LYS A 43 0.84 2.24 -6.34
CA LYS A 43 0.03 2.90 -7.37
C LYS A 43 -1.16 2.04 -7.82
N PHE A 44 -0.95 0.74 -8.00
CA PHE A 44 -2.02 -0.18 -8.36
C PHE A 44 -3.15 -0.17 -7.32
N ILE A 45 -2.83 -0.20 -6.02
CA ILE A 45 -3.82 -0.10 -4.95
C ILE A 45 -4.57 1.24 -5.00
N SER A 46 -3.85 2.36 -5.13
CA SER A 46 -4.50 3.69 -5.15
C SER A 46 -5.42 3.86 -6.35
N ASP A 47 -5.00 3.37 -7.53
CA ASP A 47 -5.79 3.48 -8.75
C ASP A 47 -7.06 2.61 -8.66
N ASP A 48 -6.94 1.38 -8.15
CA ASP A 48 -8.06 0.43 -8.05
C ASP A 48 -9.11 0.88 -7.01
N LEU A 49 -8.66 1.46 -5.89
CA LEU A 49 -9.54 1.99 -4.83
C LEU A 49 -10.04 3.41 -5.09
N GLY A 50 -9.43 4.15 -6.03
CA GLY A 50 -9.77 5.55 -6.31
C GLY A 50 -9.45 6.49 -5.15
N CYS A 51 -8.46 6.16 -4.32
CA CYS A 51 -8.04 6.96 -3.18
C CYS A 51 -6.52 7.03 -3.04
N GLU A 52 -6.03 8.09 -2.40
CA GLU A 52 -4.59 8.29 -2.19
C GLU A 52 -4.03 7.38 -1.10
N ILE A 53 -2.73 7.06 -1.20
CA ILE A 53 -1.99 6.45 -0.09
C ILE A 53 -1.42 7.57 0.79
N GLY A 54 -2.11 7.86 1.88
CA GLY A 54 -1.72 8.92 2.82
C GLY A 54 -0.51 8.56 3.70
N MET A 55 -0.27 7.28 3.95
CA MET A 55 0.81 6.81 4.83
C MET A 55 1.31 5.43 4.42
N ILE A 56 2.62 5.20 4.54
CA ILE A 56 3.26 3.89 4.30
C ILE A 56 4.14 3.57 5.50
N SER A 57 3.80 2.51 6.26
CA SER A 57 4.69 1.98 7.30
C SER A 57 5.71 1.03 6.67
N THR A 58 6.98 1.23 6.99
CA THR A 58 8.11 0.44 6.49
C THR A 58 8.83 -0.32 7.60
N GLY A 59 8.31 -0.29 8.83
CA GLY A 59 8.90 -0.97 9.97
C GLY A 59 8.14 -0.70 11.27
N PRO A 60 8.55 -1.33 12.39
CA PRO A 60 7.91 -1.18 13.69
C PRO A 60 8.25 0.15 14.37
N GLU A 61 9.36 0.78 14.01
CA GLU A 61 9.80 2.05 14.60
C GLU A 61 8.85 3.18 14.22
N ARG A 62 8.64 4.11 15.15
CA ARG A 62 7.73 5.26 14.92
C ARG A 62 8.11 6.07 13.68
N ASP A 63 9.41 6.25 13.47
CA ASP A 63 9.95 7.02 12.36
C ASP A 63 10.14 6.18 11.07
N ALA A 64 9.84 4.88 11.09
CA ALA A 64 9.76 4.02 9.91
C ALA A 64 8.39 4.19 9.21
N THR A 65 8.02 5.44 8.97
CA THR A 65 6.75 5.84 8.39
C THR A 65 6.98 6.92 7.33
N ILE A 66 6.45 6.71 6.14
CA ILE A 66 6.46 7.67 5.04
C ILE A 66 5.09 8.36 4.99
N VAL A 67 5.07 9.68 4.97
CA VAL A 67 3.88 10.48 4.65
C VAL A 67 4.15 11.16 3.31
N PRO A 68 3.57 10.67 2.20
CA PRO A 68 3.84 11.25 0.89
C PRO A 68 3.40 12.72 0.82
N PRO A 69 4.22 13.60 0.22
CA PRO A 69 3.88 15.01 0.11
C PRO A 69 2.66 15.21 -0.78
N GLY A 70 1.88 16.26 -0.49
CA GLY A 70 0.69 16.61 -1.27
C GLY A 70 -0.55 15.77 -0.97
N THR A 71 -0.48 14.82 -0.04
CA THR A 71 -1.65 14.05 0.41
C THR A 71 -2.51 14.83 1.41
N LYS A 72 -3.79 14.47 1.58
CA LYS A 72 -4.62 15.09 2.63
C LYS A 72 -4.04 14.90 4.02
N LEU A 73 -3.46 13.73 4.30
CA LEU A 73 -2.83 13.49 5.60
C LEU A 73 -1.62 14.40 5.82
N ALA A 74 -0.78 14.61 4.80
CA ALA A 74 0.34 15.53 4.89
C ALA A 74 -0.10 16.98 5.19
N SER A 75 -1.33 17.37 4.83
CA SER A 75 -1.87 18.69 5.16
C SER A 75 -2.33 18.86 6.61
N TRP A 76 -2.41 17.76 7.37
CA TRP A 76 -2.85 17.75 8.77
C TRP A 76 -1.69 17.62 9.77
N LEU A 77 -0.48 17.34 9.29
CA LEU A 77 0.74 17.15 10.07
C LEU A 77 1.65 18.37 9.96
#